data_AF-A0A0D6QHC6-F1
#
_entry.id   AF-A0A0D6QHC6-F1
#
_cell.length_a   1.000
_cell.length_b   1.000
_cell.length_c   1.000
_cell.angle_alpha   90.00
_cell.angle_beta   90.00
_cell.angle_gamma   90.00
#
_symmetry.space_group_name_H-M   'P 1'
#
loop_
_entity.id
_entity.type
_entity.pdbx_description
1 polymer ?
#
loop_
_entity_poly.entity_id
_entity_poly.type
_entity_poly.pdbx_seq_one_letter_code
_entity_poly.pdbx_strand_id
1 'polypeptide(L)'
;MPPRALHRPPARTGRTAPATRPPSPDAPGRFDAAYYRRHYRGKDRVHSAAEIARLAGGVCGLAGWLGVEVRSVLDVGAGTGLWRAWLRRHRPDATYRSIDVSSYACARYGHEERDISRWRARERFDLVVCHGVLHYLDDRAAARAIDNLGAMCRGLLYLEVITRADLETVVDLERTDTAMRRRTGAWYRRRLARHFVQVGAGLWAARRAGLPFYELEAARG
;
A
#
# COMPACT_ATOMS: atom_id res chain seq x y z
N MET A 1 6.26 0.14 -20.32
CA MET A 1 6.82 0.87 -19.16
C MET A 1 7.82 1.86 -19.72
N PRO A 2 7.71 3.20 -19.54
CA PRO A 2 8.93 3.84 -19.06
C PRO A 2 9.22 3.16 -17.70
N PRO A 3 10.45 2.69 -17.46
CA PRO A 3 10.78 2.02 -16.20
C PRO A 3 10.36 2.91 -15.02
N ARG A 4 10.00 2.31 -13.87
CA ARG A 4 10.08 3.02 -12.58
C ARG A 4 11.50 3.62 -12.58
N ALA A 5 11.61 4.94 -12.69
CA ALA A 5 12.91 5.54 -12.93
C ALA A 5 13.81 5.29 -11.71
N LEU A 6 15.06 4.89 -11.94
CA LEU A 6 16.07 4.88 -10.90
C LEU A 6 16.25 6.31 -10.40
N HIS A 7 15.72 6.63 -9.22
CA HIS A 7 16.01 7.92 -8.61
C HIS A 7 17.41 7.85 -8.02
N ARG A 8 18.35 8.60 -8.60
CA ARG A 8 19.70 8.71 -8.07
C ARG A 8 19.61 9.55 -6.78
N PRO A 9 20.02 9.03 -5.61
CA PRO A 9 19.91 9.79 -4.37
C PRO A 9 20.85 11.01 -4.40
N PRO A 10 20.45 12.18 -3.88
CA PRO A 10 21.35 13.32 -3.76
C PRO A 10 22.50 13.00 -2.80
N ALA A 11 23.66 13.62 -3.04
CA ALA A 11 24.84 13.48 -2.18
C ALA A 11 24.53 13.92 -0.74
N ARG A 12 24.85 13.06 0.24
CA ARG A 12 24.60 13.31 1.67
C ARG A 12 25.42 14.50 2.14
N THR A 13 24.76 15.58 2.54
CA THR A 13 25.32 16.59 3.43
C THR A 13 24.36 16.81 4.60
N GLY A 14 24.88 16.80 5.83
CA GLY A 14 24.17 17.26 7.03
C GLY A 14 23.76 16.17 8.05
N ARG A 15 24.18 16.38 9.30
CA ARG A 15 23.71 15.69 10.51
C ARG A 15 22.18 15.76 10.62
N THR A 16 21.52 14.62 10.78
CA THR A 16 20.08 14.55 11.03
C THR A 16 19.73 15.08 12.42
N ALA A 17 18.94 16.15 12.47
CA ALA A 17 18.23 16.56 13.68
C ALA A 17 17.32 15.41 14.18
N PRO A 18 17.00 15.34 15.50
CA PRO A 18 16.10 14.31 16.00
C PRO A 18 14.74 14.46 15.31
N ALA A 19 14.33 13.41 14.60
CA ALA A 19 13.10 13.43 13.81
C ALA A 19 11.90 13.60 14.74
N THR A 20 11.17 14.71 14.57
CA THR A 20 9.86 14.91 15.20
C THR A 20 8.95 13.74 14.83
N ARG A 21 8.20 13.24 15.82
CA ARG A 21 7.34 12.08 15.66
C ARG A 21 6.22 12.46 14.67
N PRO A 22 6.06 11.81 13.50
CA PRO A 22 4.97 12.15 12.58
C PRO A 22 3.59 12.05 13.25
N PRO A 23 2.62 12.88 12.79
CA PRO A 23 1.27 12.92 13.34
C PRO A 23 0.54 11.58 13.17
N SER A 24 -0.54 11.39 13.92
CA SER A 24 -1.40 10.19 13.83
C SER A 24 -2.22 10.20 12.53
N PRO A 25 -2.50 9.06 11.87
CA PRO A 25 -3.24 9.03 10.60
C PRO A 25 -4.69 9.49 10.73
N ASP A 26 -5.28 9.30 11.90
CA ASP A 26 -6.60 9.79 12.29
C ASP A 26 -6.57 11.21 12.88
N ALA A 27 -5.42 11.89 12.87
CA ALA A 27 -5.36 13.27 13.35
C ALA A 27 -6.23 14.19 12.45
N PRO A 28 -7.06 15.06 13.05
CA PRO A 28 -7.87 16.01 12.29
C PRO A 28 -7.03 16.78 11.26
N GLY A 29 -7.52 16.85 10.02
CA GLY A 29 -6.87 17.59 8.94
C GLY A 29 -5.68 16.90 8.26
N ARG A 30 -5.20 15.75 8.74
CA ARG A 30 -4.01 15.10 8.14
C ARG A 30 -4.23 14.66 6.68
N PHE A 31 -5.39 14.07 6.41
CA PHE A 31 -5.77 13.56 5.08
C PHE A 31 -7.02 14.28 4.56
N ASP A 32 -7.00 15.60 4.57
CA ASP A 32 -8.12 16.46 4.14
C ASP A 32 -8.14 16.70 2.62
N ALA A 33 -9.04 17.58 2.17
CA ALA A 33 -9.13 17.97 0.76
C ALA A 33 -7.82 18.59 0.21
N ALA A 34 -7.03 19.26 1.04
CA ALA A 34 -5.76 19.86 0.63
C ALA A 34 -4.68 18.79 0.40
N TYR A 35 -4.60 17.79 1.28
CA TYR A 35 -3.76 16.61 1.10
C TYR A 35 -4.07 15.91 -0.23
N TYR A 36 -5.34 15.60 -0.49
CA TYR A 36 -5.75 14.92 -1.73
C TYR A 36 -5.51 15.79 -2.97
N ARG A 37 -5.67 17.10 -2.88
CA ARG A 37 -5.36 18.02 -3.99
C ARG A 37 -3.86 18.02 -4.30
N ARG A 38 -3.00 18.03 -3.28
CA ARG A 38 -1.54 18.06 -3.43
C ARG A 38 -0.98 16.76 -4.01
N HIS A 39 -1.42 15.61 -3.47
CA HIS A 39 -0.80 14.32 -3.77
C HIS A 39 -1.54 13.48 -4.81
N TYR A 40 -2.80 13.81 -5.14
CA TYR A 40 -3.63 12.98 -6.02
C TYR A 40 -4.28 13.75 -7.19
N ARG A 41 -3.98 15.04 -7.37
CA ARG A 41 -4.41 15.83 -8.54
C ARG A 41 -3.22 16.34 -9.34
N GLY A 42 -3.44 16.60 -10.63
CA GLY A 42 -2.42 17.17 -11.52
C GLY A 42 -1.42 16.14 -12.06
N LYS A 43 -0.31 16.65 -12.60
CA LYS A 43 0.78 15.86 -13.18
C LYS A 43 1.61 15.15 -12.11
N ASP A 44 1.62 15.68 -10.88
CA ASP A 44 2.48 15.22 -9.79
C ASP A 44 1.85 14.13 -8.90
N ARG A 45 0.63 13.68 -9.24
CA ARG A 45 -0.11 12.66 -8.47
C ARG A 45 0.73 11.42 -8.18
N VAL A 46 0.61 10.85 -6.99
CA VAL A 46 1.42 9.68 -6.56
C VAL A 46 1.19 8.47 -7.48
N HIS A 47 -0.06 8.21 -7.88
CA HIS A 47 -0.38 7.16 -8.86
C HIS A 47 -1.42 7.61 -9.88
N SER A 48 -1.23 7.24 -11.14
CA SER A 48 -2.21 7.36 -12.22
C SER A 48 -3.13 6.14 -12.30
N ALA A 49 -4.31 6.33 -12.89
CA ALA A 49 -5.25 5.23 -13.15
C ALA A 49 -4.62 4.11 -13.99
N ALA A 50 -3.75 4.45 -14.95
CA ALA A 50 -3.06 3.47 -15.79
C ALA A 50 -2.02 2.64 -15.00
N GLU A 51 -1.36 3.23 -14.01
CA GLU A 51 -0.44 2.51 -13.12
C GLU A 51 -1.20 1.53 -12.22
N ILE A 52 -2.27 1.99 -11.58
CA ILE A 52 -3.12 1.12 -10.76
C ILE A 52 -3.76 0.02 -11.62
N ALA A 53 -4.13 0.29 -12.87
CA ALA A 53 -4.68 -0.73 -13.75
C ALA A 53 -3.68 -1.87 -14.05
N ARG A 54 -2.40 -1.55 -14.30
CA ARG A 54 -1.36 -2.57 -14.48
C ARG A 54 -1.11 -3.35 -13.21
N LEU A 55 -1.06 -2.66 -12.07
CA LEU A 55 -0.86 -3.28 -10.77
C LEU A 55 -2.00 -4.27 -10.44
N ALA A 56 -3.24 -3.80 -10.52
CA ALA A 56 -4.42 -4.60 -10.24
C ALA A 56 -4.56 -5.78 -11.20
N GLY A 57 -4.27 -5.57 -12.49
CA GLY A 57 -4.17 -6.65 -13.48
C GLY A 57 -3.14 -7.70 -13.11
N GLY A 58 -1.93 -7.29 -12.69
CA GLY A 58 -0.88 -8.20 -12.25
C GLY A 58 -1.26 -9.00 -11.01
N VAL A 59 -1.80 -8.34 -9.97
CA VAL A 59 -2.24 -8.98 -8.73
C VAL A 59 -3.36 -9.99 -8.99
N CYS A 60 -4.41 -9.59 -9.72
CA CYS A 60 -5.53 -10.50 -10.02
C CYS A 60 -5.14 -11.60 -11.02
N GLY A 61 -4.16 -11.36 -11.89
CA GLY A 61 -3.58 -12.38 -12.76
C GLY A 61 -2.81 -13.44 -11.96
N LEU A 62 -1.96 -13.01 -11.03
CA LEU A 62 -1.25 -13.91 -10.12
C LEU A 62 -2.21 -14.69 -9.23
N ALA A 63 -3.26 -14.03 -8.73
CA ALA A 63 -4.33 -14.70 -7.97
C ALA A 63 -4.93 -15.85 -8.79
N GLY A 64 -5.34 -15.59 -10.03
CA GLY A 64 -5.89 -16.61 -10.91
C GLY A 64 -4.91 -17.75 -11.20
N TRP A 65 -3.64 -17.43 -11.44
CA TRP A 65 -2.60 -18.46 -11.65
C TRP A 65 -2.44 -19.38 -10.42
N LEU A 66 -2.48 -18.81 -9.21
CA LEU A 66 -2.40 -19.56 -7.96
C LEU A 66 -3.71 -20.26 -7.55
N GLY A 67 -4.75 -20.20 -8.39
CA GLY A 67 -6.06 -20.81 -8.10
C GLY A 67 -6.92 -20.02 -7.12
N VAL A 68 -6.59 -18.76 -6.84
CA VAL A 68 -7.39 -17.85 -6.01
C VAL A 68 -8.39 -17.10 -6.89
N GLU A 69 -9.65 -17.52 -6.82
CA GLU A 69 -10.74 -16.80 -7.47
C GLU A 69 -11.12 -15.55 -6.66
N VAL A 70 -10.84 -14.36 -7.22
CA VAL A 70 -11.11 -13.08 -6.56
C VAL A 70 -12.59 -12.71 -6.70
N ARG A 71 -13.43 -13.11 -5.74
CA ARG A 71 -14.87 -12.80 -5.67
C ARG A 71 -15.23 -11.80 -4.57
N SER A 72 -14.36 -11.62 -3.58
CA SER A 72 -14.51 -10.60 -2.55
C SER A 72 -13.20 -9.86 -2.30
N VAL A 73 -13.27 -8.53 -2.31
CA VAL A 73 -12.12 -7.64 -2.12
C VAL A 73 -12.35 -6.67 -0.97
N LEU A 74 -11.37 -6.55 -0.08
CA LEU A 74 -11.27 -5.46 0.89
C LEU A 74 -10.12 -4.53 0.51
N ASP A 75 -10.41 -3.25 0.31
CA ASP A 75 -9.41 -2.20 0.05
C ASP A 75 -9.27 -1.28 1.26
N VAL A 76 -8.09 -1.31 1.88
CA VAL A 76 -7.75 -0.57 3.09
C VAL A 76 -6.95 0.66 2.74
N GLY A 77 -7.45 1.84 3.15
CA GLY A 77 -6.88 3.13 2.74
C GLY A 77 -7.11 3.37 1.25
N ALA A 78 -8.35 3.14 0.81
CA ALA A 78 -8.71 3.10 -0.60
C ALA A 78 -8.54 4.45 -1.33
N GLY A 79 -8.42 5.55 -0.59
CA GLY A 79 -8.06 6.86 -1.10
C GLY A 79 -9.02 7.36 -2.18
N THR A 80 -8.54 7.46 -3.42
CA THR A 80 -9.37 7.93 -4.56
C THR A 80 -10.16 6.82 -5.24
N GLY A 81 -10.05 5.57 -4.76
CA GLY A 81 -10.82 4.41 -5.23
C GLY A 81 -10.40 3.88 -6.60
N LEU A 82 -9.12 4.01 -6.97
CA LEU A 82 -8.61 3.52 -8.26
C LEU A 82 -8.70 1.99 -8.40
N TRP A 83 -8.47 1.24 -7.32
CA TRP A 83 -8.68 -0.21 -7.28
C TRP A 83 -10.15 -0.57 -7.53
N ARG A 84 -11.09 0.11 -6.87
CA ARG A 84 -12.54 -0.05 -7.11
C ARG A 84 -12.90 0.19 -8.57
N ALA A 85 -12.36 1.26 -9.16
CA ALA A 85 -12.63 1.60 -10.56
C ALA A 85 -12.16 0.50 -11.51
N TRP A 86 -10.97 -0.06 -11.26
CA TRP A 86 -10.45 -1.17 -12.05
C TRP A 86 -11.23 -2.46 -11.84
N LEU A 87 -11.53 -2.84 -10.59
CA LEU A 87 -12.24 -4.08 -10.26
C LEU A 87 -13.65 -4.10 -10.83
N ARG A 88 -14.42 -3.01 -10.71
CA ARG A 88 -15.76 -2.94 -11.32
C ARG A 88 -15.77 -3.17 -12.83
N ARG A 89 -14.69 -2.80 -13.52
CA ARG A 89 -14.57 -2.98 -14.97
C ARG A 89 -14.14 -4.40 -15.37
N HIS A 90 -13.27 -5.03 -14.60
CA HIS A 90 -12.61 -6.29 -15.01
C HIS A 90 -13.06 -7.52 -14.21
N ARG A 91 -13.73 -7.30 -13.07
CA ARG A 91 -14.26 -8.31 -12.15
C ARG A 91 -15.64 -7.85 -11.66
N PRO A 92 -16.62 -7.64 -12.57
CA PRO A 92 -17.92 -7.06 -12.22
C PRO A 92 -18.69 -7.88 -11.18
N ASP A 93 -18.46 -9.19 -11.12
CA ASP A 93 -19.10 -10.10 -10.17
C ASP A 93 -18.42 -10.13 -8.80
N ALA A 94 -17.25 -9.49 -8.67
CA ALA A 94 -16.55 -9.42 -7.40
C ALA A 94 -17.19 -8.36 -6.50
N THR A 95 -17.54 -8.76 -5.29
CA THR A 95 -17.93 -7.84 -4.23
C THR A 95 -16.72 -7.00 -3.81
N TYR A 96 -16.92 -5.69 -3.66
CA TYR A 96 -15.86 -4.76 -3.28
C TYR A 96 -16.28 -3.96 -2.06
N ARG A 97 -15.48 -4.03 -1.00
CA ARG A 97 -15.61 -3.22 0.22
C ARG A 97 -14.36 -2.37 0.39
N SER A 98 -14.53 -1.14 0.84
CA SER A 98 -13.41 -0.21 1.02
C SER A 98 -13.56 0.63 2.28
N ILE A 99 -12.44 0.80 2.99
CA ILE A 99 -12.34 1.63 4.18
C ILE A 99 -11.27 2.71 4.01
N ASP A 100 -11.46 3.84 4.67
CA ASP A 100 -10.45 4.89 4.82
C ASP A 100 -10.59 5.58 6.18
N VAL A 101 -9.52 6.23 6.67
CA VAL A 101 -9.56 7.06 7.89
C VAL A 101 -9.83 8.53 7.56
N SER A 102 -9.68 8.93 6.29
CA SER A 102 -10.00 10.26 5.83
C SER A 102 -11.50 10.41 5.67
N SER A 103 -12.12 11.19 6.56
CA SER A 103 -13.53 11.60 6.41
C SER A 103 -13.82 12.28 5.06
N TYR A 104 -12.84 13.03 4.54
CA TYR A 104 -12.91 13.59 3.18
C TYR A 104 -13.00 12.49 2.11
N ALA A 105 -12.12 11.49 2.15
CA ALA A 105 -12.13 10.41 1.17
C ALA A 105 -13.41 9.57 1.28
N CYS A 106 -13.85 9.28 2.50
CA CYS A 106 -15.11 8.60 2.77
C CYS A 106 -16.30 9.35 2.16
N ALA A 107 -16.44 10.64 2.44
CA ALA A 107 -17.50 11.46 1.88
C ALA A 107 -17.41 11.60 0.35
N ARG A 108 -16.19 11.80 -0.19
CA ARG A 108 -16.00 12.07 -1.62
C ARG A 108 -16.10 10.83 -2.49
N TYR A 109 -15.64 9.69 -2.00
CA TYR A 109 -15.47 8.46 -2.77
C TYR A 109 -16.29 7.28 -2.23
N GLY A 110 -17.13 7.49 -1.21
CA GLY A 110 -18.05 6.48 -0.69
C GLY A 110 -17.34 5.32 0.01
N HIS A 111 -16.28 5.60 0.75
CA HIS A 111 -15.60 4.61 1.60
C HIS A 111 -16.24 4.59 2.99
N GLU A 112 -16.17 3.45 3.67
CA GLU A 112 -16.53 3.36 5.09
C GLU A 112 -15.43 4.02 5.94
N GLU A 113 -15.80 4.92 6.85
CA GLU A 113 -14.84 5.57 7.74
C GLU A 113 -14.41 4.62 8.87
N ARG A 114 -13.24 3.97 8.72
CA ARG A 114 -12.73 2.95 9.66
C ARG A 114 -11.21 3.01 9.77
N ASP A 115 -10.70 2.83 10.98
CA ASP A 115 -9.27 2.63 11.27
C ASP A 115 -8.93 1.13 11.32
N ILE A 116 -8.13 0.66 10.36
CA ILE A 116 -7.69 -0.75 10.28
C ILE A 116 -6.96 -1.23 11.54
N SER A 117 -6.36 -0.35 12.33
CA SER A 117 -5.69 -0.71 13.58
C SER A 117 -6.64 -0.96 14.76
N ARG A 118 -7.94 -0.63 14.60
CA ARG A 118 -9.00 -0.74 15.62
C ARG A 118 -10.22 -1.50 15.15
N TRP A 119 -10.35 -1.72 13.85
CA TRP A 119 -11.50 -2.35 13.22
C TRP A 119 -11.11 -3.60 12.44
N ARG A 120 -12.00 -4.60 12.47
CA ARG A 120 -12.01 -5.73 11.55
C ARG A 120 -13.45 -6.11 11.22
N ALA A 121 -13.66 -6.59 10.01
CA ALA A 121 -14.89 -7.23 9.56
C ALA A 121 -15.07 -8.61 10.22
N ARG A 122 -16.28 -9.18 10.16
CA ARG A 122 -16.51 -10.59 10.52
C ARG A 122 -16.19 -11.51 9.34
N GLU A 123 -16.34 -10.95 8.14
CA GLU A 123 -16.13 -11.60 6.86
C GLU A 123 -14.65 -11.71 6.52
N ARG A 124 -14.33 -12.66 5.63
CA ARG A 124 -13.01 -12.83 5.02
C ARG A 124 -13.08 -12.58 3.51
N PHE A 125 -12.00 -12.05 2.97
CA PHE A 125 -11.88 -11.60 1.58
C PHE A 125 -10.86 -12.44 0.81
N ASP A 126 -11.16 -12.73 -0.45
CA ASP A 126 -10.26 -13.45 -1.37
C ASP A 126 -9.02 -12.61 -1.68
N LEU A 127 -9.19 -11.28 -1.75
CA LEU A 127 -8.11 -10.32 -1.90
C LEU A 127 -8.25 -9.21 -0.86
N VAL A 128 -7.18 -8.96 -0.11
CA VAL A 128 -7.05 -7.75 0.71
C VAL A 128 -5.99 -6.85 0.07
N VAL A 129 -6.32 -5.58 -0.15
CA VAL A 129 -5.42 -4.55 -0.68
C VAL A 129 -5.09 -3.59 0.46
N CYS A 130 -3.81 -3.36 0.71
CA CYS A 130 -3.31 -2.35 1.62
C CYS A 130 -2.18 -1.60 0.94
N HIS A 131 -2.54 -0.56 0.20
CA HIS A 131 -1.61 0.17 -0.68
C HIS A 131 -1.26 1.52 -0.07
N GLY A 132 -0.07 1.61 0.54
CA GLY A 132 0.45 2.89 1.02
C GLY A 132 -0.14 3.37 2.35
N VAL A 133 -0.47 2.45 3.27
CA VAL A 133 -1.15 2.79 4.54
C VAL A 133 -0.25 2.61 5.76
N LEU A 134 0.37 1.43 5.90
CA LEU A 134 0.94 0.99 7.19
C LEU A 134 2.12 1.84 7.68
N HIS A 135 2.78 2.59 6.81
CA HIS A 135 3.89 3.47 7.18
C HIS A 135 3.42 4.73 7.91
N TYR A 136 2.15 5.12 7.83
CA TYR A 136 1.61 6.26 8.56
C TYR A 136 1.21 5.96 10.01
N LEU A 137 0.97 4.69 10.33
CA LEU A 137 0.59 4.21 11.67
C LEU A 137 1.79 4.16 12.61
N ASP A 138 1.62 4.31 13.92
CA ASP A 138 2.65 3.98 14.92
C ASP A 138 2.86 2.45 15.05
N ASP A 139 3.88 2.02 15.79
CA ASP A 139 4.28 0.60 15.83
C ASP A 139 3.22 -0.32 16.40
N ARG A 140 2.45 0.16 17.38
CA ARG A 140 1.39 -0.61 18.02
C ARG A 140 0.20 -0.72 17.07
N ALA A 141 -0.18 0.39 16.44
CA ALA A 141 -1.25 0.45 15.46
C ALA A 141 -0.93 -0.37 14.20
N ALA A 142 0.28 -0.28 13.67
CA ALA A 142 0.72 -1.05 12.51
C ALA A 142 0.75 -2.56 12.80
N ALA A 143 1.17 -2.98 14.01
CA ALA A 143 1.13 -4.39 14.40
C ALA A 143 -0.32 -4.91 14.43
N ARG A 144 -1.24 -4.18 15.09
CA ARG A 144 -2.67 -4.54 15.10
C ARG A 144 -3.29 -4.55 13.72
N ALA A 145 -2.93 -3.58 12.87
CA ALA A 145 -3.42 -3.52 11.50
C ALA A 145 -2.99 -4.77 10.73
N ILE A 146 -1.73 -5.22 10.84
CA ILE A 146 -1.27 -6.46 10.20
C ILE A 146 -2.05 -7.68 10.71
N ASP A 147 -2.29 -7.76 12.02
CA ASP A 147 -3.08 -8.87 12.58
C ASP A 147 -4.54 -8.84 12.08
N ASN A 148 -5.15 -7.66 11.94
CA ASN A 148 -6.49 -7.52 11.37
C ASN A 148 -6.54 -7.85 9.87
N LEU A 149 -5.52 -7.43 9.10
CA LEU A 149 -5.38 -7.82 7.69
C LEU A 149 -5.27 -9.34 7.54
N GLY A 150 -4.45 -10.00 8.36
CA GLY A 150 -4.34 -11.46 8.43
C GLY A 150 -5.66 -12.14 8.79
N ALA A 151 -6.38 -11.61 9.78
CA ALA A 151 -7.67 -12.16 10.21
C ALA A 151 -8.77 -12.03 9.14
N MET A 152 -8.70 -11.04 8.25
CA MET A 152 -9.70 -10.81 7.19
C MET A 152 -9.29 -11.37 5.83
N CYS A 153 -8.03 -11.78 5.64
CA CYS A 153 -7.58 -12.36 4.38
C CYS A 153 -7.78 -13.89 4.39
N ARG A 154 -8.37 -14.45 3.32
CA ARG A 154 -8.41 -15.90 3.08
C ARG A 154 -7.69 -16.34 1.80
N GLY A 155 -7.41 -15.39 0.90
CA GLY A 155 -6.61 -15.63 -0.31
C GLY A 155 -5.31 -14.82 -0.24
N LEU A 156 -5.22 -13.77 -1.05
CA LEU A 156 -4.00 -12.96 -1.17
C LEU A 156 -4.10 -11.61 -0.48
N LEU A 157 -2.96 -11.16 0.08
CA LEU A 157 -2.75 -9.78 0.50
C LEU A 157 -1.83 -9.09 -0.53
N TYR A 158 -2.32 -8.03 -1.17
CA TYR A 158 -1.44 -7.04 -1.78
C TYR A 158 -1.08 -5.98 -0.74
N LEU A 159 0.20 -5.92 -0.37
CA LEU A 159 0.72 -4.92 0.54
C LEU A 159 1.84 -4.13 -0.14
N GLU A 160 1.66 -2.81 -0.21
CA GLU A 160 2.74 -1.88 -0.51
C GLU A 160 2.93 -0.95 0.69
N VAL A 161 4.16 -0.90 1.19
CA VAL A 161 4.54 -0.06 2.32
C VAL A 161 5.96 0.44 2.15
N ILE A 162 6.13 1.75 2.26
CA ILE A 162 7.44 2.39 2.22
C ILE A 162 8.21 2.03 3.49
N THR A 163 9.37 1.42 3.31
CA THR A 163 10.34 1.12 4.37
C THR A 163 11.44 2.18 4.42
N ARG A 164 12.29 2.08 5.45
CA ARG A 164 13.50 2.90 5.56
C ARG A 164 14.41 2.76 4.33
N ALA A 165 14.58 1.55 3.80
CA ALA A 165 15.43 1.32 2.64
C ALA A 165 14.85 1.97 1.37
N ASP A 166 13.53 1.95 1.22
CA ASP A 166 12.86 2.51 0.03
C ASP A 166 12.99 4.03 -0.04
N LEU A 167 12.96 4.71 1.11
CA LEU A 167 13.21 6.16 1.19
C LEU A 167 14.61 6.57 0.71
N GLU A 168 15.57 5.65 0.73
CA GLU A 168 16.95 5.91 0.32
C GLU A 168 17.18 5.56 -1.16
N THR A 169 16.30 4.78 -1.79
CA THR A 169 16.62 4.06 -3.03
C THR A 169 15.53 4.07 -4.11
N VAL A 170 14.25 4.16 -3.74
CA VAL A 170 13.12 3.96 -4.67
C VAL A 170 12.15 5.15 -4.67
N VAL A 171 11.92 5.76 -3.51
CA VAL A 171 10.86 6.77 -3.35
C VAL A 171 11.29 8.12 -3.92
N ASP A 172 10.40 8.72 -4.71
CA ASP A 172 10.47 10.12 -5.11
C ASP A 172 10.03 11.00 -3.93
N LEU A 173 11.01 11.63 -3.27
CA LEU A 173 10.79 12.41 -2.06
C LEU A 173 10.03 13.72 -2.30
N GLU A 174 9.93 14.20 -3.55
CA GLU A 174 9.20 15.43 -3.89
C GLU A 174 7.69 15.19 -4.00
N ARG A 175 7.30 14.00 -4.47
CA ARG A 175 5.90 13.64 -4.71
C ARG A 175 5.25 12.88 -3.54
N THR A 176 6.06 12.20 -2.75
CA THR A 176 5.59 11.37 -1.63
C THR A 176 5.55 12.15 -0.32
N ASP A 177 4.44 12.06 0.43
CA ASP A 177 4.40 12.51 1.82
C ASP A 177 5.36 11.66 2.66
N THR A 178 6.39 12.27 3.24
CA THR A 178 7.43 11.58 4.04
C THR A 178 7.17 11.61 5.54
N ALA A 179 6.01 12.13 5.99
CA ALA A 179 5.58 12.13 7.39
C ALA A 179 5.16 10.71 7.86
N MET A 180 6.09 9.77 7.81
CA MET A 180 5.87 8.34 8.03
C MET A 180 6.88 7.71 8.99
N ARG A 181 6.54 6.53 9.52
CA ARG A 181 7.44 5.71 10.33
C ARG A 181 8.44 4.98 9.43
N ARG A 182 9.73 5.23 9.67
CA ARG A 182 10.85 4.62 8.92
C ARG A 182 11.18 3.22 9.45
N ARG A 183 10.27 2.27 9.24
CA ARG A 183 10.47 0.86 9.65
C ARG A 183 11.29 0.09 8.63
N THR A 184 11.99 -0.95 9.09
CA THR A 184 12.69 -1.88 8.19
C THR A 184 11.73 -2.92 7.63
N GLY A 185 12.00 -3.46 6.44
CA GLY A 185 11.23 -4.58 5.91
C GLY A 185 11.29 -5.82 6.82
N ALA A 186 12.39 -6.05 7.53
CA ALA A 186 12.48 -7.11 8.55
C ALA A 186 11.43 -6.98 9.67
N TRP A 187 11.06 -5.75 10.06
CA TRP A 187 10.00 -5.51 11.03
C TRP A 187 8.63 -5.96 10.51
N TYR A 188 8.36 -5.69 9.22
CA TYR A 188 7.12 -6.08 8.55
C TYR A 188 7.08 -7.60 8.29
N ARG A 189 8.13 -8.17 7.69
CA ARG A 189 8.23 -9.61 7.39
C ARG A 189 7.96 -10.49 8.61
N ARG A 190 8.59 -10.18 9.76
CA ARG A 190 8.36 -10.94 11.01
C ARG A 190 6.89 -10.98 11.44
N ARG A 191 6.13 -9.93 11.16
CA ARG A 191 4.70 -9.84 11.53
C ARG A 191 3.81 -10.48 10.48
N LEU A 192 4.10 -10.24 9.21
CA LEU A 192 3.40 -10.86 8.08
C LEU A 192 3.52 -12.39 8.12
N ALA A 193 4.69 -12.92 8.48
CA ALA A 193 4.96 -14.36 8.57
C ALA A 193 4.06 -15.12 9.56
N ARG A 194 3.33 -14.42 10.43
CA ARG A 194 2.34 -15.05 11.33
C ARG A 194 1.06 -15.48 10.60
N HIS A 195 0.78 -14.86 9.46
CA HIS A 195 -0.49 -14.99 8.73
C HIS A 195 -0.29 -15.34 7.25
N PHE A 196 0.88 -15.02 6.69
CA PHE A 196 1.14 -15.08 5.26
C PHE A 196 2.49 -15.74 4.97
N VAL A 197 2.53 -16.47 3.86
CA VAL A 197 3.78 -16.83 3.20
C VAL A 197 4.08 -15.80 2.12
N GLN A 198 5.35 -15.40 1.98
CA GLN A 198 5.74 -14.55 0.86
C GLN A 198 5.60 -15.39 -0.41
N VAL A 199 4.66 -15.00 -1.27
CA VAL A 199 4.20 -15.80 -2.41
C VAL A 199 5.40 -16.27 -3.23
N GLY A 200 6.14 -15.35 -3.85
CA GLY A 200 7.11 -15.75 -4.87
C GLY A 200 6.43 -16.61 -5.95
N ALA A 201 7.08 -16.83 -7.08
CA ALA A 201 6.43 -17.59 -8.14
C ALA A 201 7.44 -18.19 -9.11
N GLY A 202 8.60 -18.58 -8.58
CA GLY A 202 9.77 -18.89 -9.41
C GLY A 202 10.26 -17.70 -10.27
N LEU A 203 9.73 -16.49 -10.05
CA LEU A 203 10.12 -15.29 -10.80
C LEU A 203 11.42 -14.72 -10.26
N TRP A 204 12.40 -14.58 -11.14
CA TRP A 204 13.68 -13.96 -10.87
C TRP A 204 13.90 -12.79 -11.82
N ALA A 205 14.25 -11.64 -11.28
CA ALA A 205 14.67 -10.50 -12.08
C ALA A 205 16.15 -10.67 -12.47
N ALA A 206 16.44 -10.58 -13.76
CA ALA A 206 17.83 -10.51 -14.22
C ALA A 206 18.49 -9.25 -13.64
N ARG A 207 19.68 -9.38 -13.04
CA ARG A 207 20.39 -8.23 -12.42
C ARG A 207 20.55 -7.05 -13.37
N ARG A 208 20.86 -7.34 -14.64
CA ARG A 208 21.01 -6.33 -15.71
C ARG A 208 19.73 -5.57 -16.06
N ALA A 209 18.55 -6.08 -15.68
CA ALA A 209 17.29 -5.39 -15.94
C ALA A 209 17.09 -4.16 -15.04
N GLY A 210 17.87 -4.04 -13.95
CA GLY A 210 17.85 -2.85 -13.08
C GLY A 210 16.47 -2.50 -12.53
N LEU A 211 15.60 -3.50 -12.35
CA LEU A 211 14.23 -3.28 -11.90
C LEU A 211 14.23 -2.78 -10.44
N PRO A 212 13.58 -1.65 -10.14
CA PRO A 212 13.45 -1.18 -8.76
C PRO A 212 12.31 -1.91 -8.06
N PHE A 213 12.58 -2.40 -6.85
CA PHE A 213 11.62 -3.08 -5.99
C PHE A 213 11.53 -2.31 -4.67
N TYR A 214 10.31 -2.08 -4.19
CA TYR A 214 10.12 -1.81 -2.76
C TYR A 214 10.65 -3.01 -1.96
N GLU A 215 11.15 -2.76 -0.74
CA GLU A 215 11.85 -3.78 0.04
C GLU A 215 11.00 -5.04 0.23
N LEU A 216 9.67 -4.92 0.35
CA LEU A 216 8.76 -6.07 0.53
C LEU A 216 8.28 -6.71 -0.77
N GLU A 217 8.50 -6.11 -1.95
CA GLU A 217 8.18 -6.73 -3.24
C GLU A 217 9.16 -7.87 -3.59
N ALA A 218 10.41 -7.80 -3.10
CA ALA A 218 11.42 -8.83 -3.31
C ALA A 218 11.55 -9.77 -2.10
N ALA A 219 11.68 -11.07 -2.38
CA ALA A 219 12.14 -12.04 -1.39
C ALA A 219 13.60 -11.74 -1.03
N ARG A 220 13.94 -11.88 0.25
CA ARG A 220 15.35 -11.98 0.64
C ARG A 220 15.75 -13.44 0.57
N GLY A 221 16.93 -13.70 0.00
CA GLY A 221 17.66 -14.94 0.27
C GLY A 221 18.16 -14.98 1.70
#